data_AF-A0A7X9ZSC3-F1
#
_entry.id   AF-A0A7X9ZSC3-F1
#
_cell.length_a   1.000
_cell.length_b   1.000
_cell.length_c   1.000
_cell.angle_alpha   90.00
_cell.angle_beta   90.00
_cell.angle_gamma   90.00
#
_symmetry.space_group_name_H-M   'P 1'
#
loop_
_entity.id
_entity.type
_entity.pdbx_description
1 polymer ?
#
loop_
_entity_poly.entity_id
_entity_poly.type
_entity_poly.pdbx_seq_one_letter_code
_entity_poly.pdbx_strand_id
1 'polypeptide(L)'
;MLKSMIAASLFAMAMPALAQDKPALDRNDPSATRCKRIAVTGSLVRKERICKTNAEWRAMSEQQNRDADDLITRSRAGMNPSG
;
A
#
# COMPACT_ATOMS: atom_id res chain seq x y z
N MET A 1 40.96 18.74 45.82
CA MET A 1 41.88 18.30 44.75
C MET A 1 41.41 16.94 44.25
N LEU A 2 41.41 16.73 42.92
CA LEU A 2 41.08 15.49 42.20
C LEU A 2 39.58 15.12 42.24
N LYS A 3 38.81 15.01 41.14
CA LYS A 3 39.14 14.63 39.76
C LYS A 3 38.11 15.23 38.80
N SER A 4 38.58 15.99 37.83
CA SER A 4 37.89 16.22 36.56
C SER A 4 38.02 14.95 35.71
N MET A 5 36.92 14.32 35.33
CA MET A 5 36.83 13.40 34.19
C MET A 5 35.43 13.59 33.60
N ILE A 6 35.28 14.50 32.62
CA ILE A 6 35.13 14.14 31.21
C ILE A 6 34.13 13.00 31.04
N ALA A 7 32.83 13.33 31.07
CA ALA A 7 31.77 12.53 30.48
C ALA A 7 31.36 13.17 29.15
N ALA A 8 32.31 13.27 28.23
CA ALA A 8 32.03 13.50 26.82
C ALA A 8 31.83 12.12 26.16
N SER A 9 30.94 12.05 25.17
CA SER A 9 30.43 10.84 24.49
C SER A 9 29.39 10.11 25.35
N LEU A 10 28.10 10.14 24.99
CA LEU A 10 27.54 9.43 23.84
C LEU A 10 26.24 10.13 23.38
N PHE A 11 26.33 11.09 22.47
CA PHE A 11 25.20 11.39 21.58
C PHE A 11 25.35 10.51 20.35
N ALA A 12 24.86 9.28 20.46
CA ALA A 12 24.64 8.42 19.30
C ALA A 12 23.48 9.03 18.49
N MET A 13 23.81 9.87 17.51
CA MET A 13 22.84 10.34 16.53
C MET A 13 22.35 9.12 15.74
N ALA A 14 21.14 8.66 16.05
CA ALA A 14 20.42 7.66 15.28
C ALA A 14 20.18 8.24 13.87
N MET A 15 21.01 7.84 12.92
CA MET A 15 20.80 8.17 11.51
C MET A 15 19.61 7.34 11.01
N PRO A 16 18.58 7.95 10.40
CA PRO A 16 17.56 7.18 9.74
C PRO A 16 18.22 6.45 8.56
N ALA A 17 18.09 5.13 8.52
CA ALA A 17 18.52 4.34 7.38
C ALA A 17 17.70 4.77 6.15
N LEU A 18 18.32 5.52 5.23
CA LEU A 18 17.72 5.80 3.94
C LEU A 18 17.69 4.48 3.17
N ALA A 19 16.47 4.02 2.87
CA ALA A 19 16.21 2.83 2.10
C ALA A 19 17.02 2.88 0.79
N GLN A 20 17.88 1.87 0.57
CA GLN A 20 18.64 1.71 -0.66
C GLN A 20 17.71 1.79 -1.87
N ASP A 21 17.98 2.74 -2.76
CA ASP A 21 17.33 2.86 -4.07
C ASP A 21 17.48 1.53 -4.82
N LYS A 22 16.39 0.77 -4.87
CA LYS A 22 16.28 -0.41 -5.72
C LYS A 22 16.43 0.06 -7.17
N PRO A 23 17.14 -0.69 -8.04
CA PRO A 23 17.33 -0.31 -9.43
C PRO A 23 15.99 0.02 -10.08
N ALA A 24 15.95 1.05 -10.92
CA ALA A 24 14.73 1.48 -11.59
C ALA A 24 14.17 0.33 -12.43
N LEU A 25 13.16 -0.35 -11.91
CA LEU A 25 12.48 -1.42 -12.61
C LEU A 25 11.70 -0.85 -13.79
N ASP A 26 11.60 -1.64 -14.87
CA ASP A 26 10.72 -1.31 -15.99
C ASP A 26 9.30 -1.04 -15.46
N ARG A 27 8.65 -0.02 -16.01
CA ARG A 27 7.28 0.36 -15.70
C ARG A 27 6.30 -0.81 -15.77
N ASN A 28 6.56 -1.82 -16.60
CA ASN A 28 5.71 -3.00 -16.78
C ASN A 28 6.08 -4.17 -15.86
N ASP A 29 7.20 -4.10 -15.15
CA ASP A 29 7.65 -5.14 -14.25
C ASP A 29 6.61 -5.40 -13.14
N PRO A 30 6.30 -6.66 -12.80
CA PRO A 30 5.36 -6.98 -11.73
C PRO A 30 5.72 -6.35 -10.37
N SER A 31 6.99 -6.17 -10.08
CA SER A 31 7.50 -5.62 -8.82
C SER A 31 7.73 -4.11 -8.85
N ALA A 32 7.50 -3.43 -9.99
CA ALA A 32 7.53 -1.98 -10.06
C ALA A 32 6.38 -1.36 -9.25
N THR A 33 6.71 -0.40 -8.38
CA THR A 33 5.76 0.30 -7.51
C THR A 33 5.05 1.42 -8.28
N ARG A 34 3.72 1.42 -8.28
CA ARG A 34 2.89 2.51 -8.80
C ARG A 34 2.05 3.14 -7.70
N CYS A 35 2.22 4.45 -7.53
CA CYS A 35 1.40 5.26 -6.65
C CYS A 35 0.19 5.81 -7.42
N LYS A 36 -1.01 5.59 -6.89
CA LYS A 36 -2.26 6.13 -7.43
C LYS A 36 -2.91 7.04 -6.38
N ARG A 37 -3.54 8.13 -6.83
CA ARG A 37 -4.39 8.99 -6.00
C ARG A 37 -5.83 8.55 -6.16
N ILE A 38 -6.45 8.13 -5.08
CA ILE A 38 -7.83 7.62 -5.05
C ILE A 38 -8.69 8.62 -4.28
N ALA A 39 -9.87 8.92 -4.81
CA ALA A 39 -10.85 9.76 -4.13
C ALA A 39 -11.49 8.96 -2.99
N VAL A 40 -11.59 9.56 -1.80
CA VAL A 40 -12.21 8.90 -0.66
C VAL A 40 -13.73 9.04 -0.76
N THR A 41 -14.46 7.93 -0.67
CA THR A 41 -15.92 7.93 -0.66
C THR A 41 -16.44 8.84 0.45
N GLY A 42 -17.37 9.74 0.12
CA GLY A 42 -17.93 10.71 1.07
C GLY A 42 -17.13 12.01 1.23
N SER A 43 -16.03 12.21 0.48
CA SER A 43 -15.32 13.48 0.45
C SER A 43 -14.97 13.91 -0.97
N LEU A 44 -15.38 15.12 -1.37
CA LEU A 44 -15.05 15.69 -2.68
C LEU A 44 -13.60 16.17 -2.79
N VAL A 45 -12.98 16.49 -1.64
CA VAL A 45 -11.66 17.13 -1.57
C VAL A 45 -10.57 16.14 -1.13
N ARG A 46 -10.90 15.20 -0.23
CA ARG A 46 -9.89 14.27 0.29
C ARG A 46 -9.53 13.22 -0.76
N LYS A 47 -8.24 13.14 -1.06
CA LYS A 47 -7.64 12.13 -1.93
C LYS A 47 -6.55 11.41 -1.16
N GLU A 48 -6.60 10.09 -1.16
CA GLU A 48 -5.59 9.26 -0.55
C GLU A 48 -4.56 8.83 -1.61
N ARG A 49 -3.27 8.81 -1.25
CA ARG A 49 -2.20 8.33 -2.12
C ARG A 49 -1.79 6.93 -1.68
N ILE A 50 -2.10 5.94 -2.49
CA ILE A 50 -1.76 4.53 -2.23
C ILE A 50 -0.67 4.10 -3.21
N CYS A 51 0.45 3.63 -2.67
CA CYS A 51 1.57 3.09 -3.42
C CYS A 51 1.63 1.58 -3.22
N LYS A 52 1.56 0.84 -4.32
CA LYS A 52 1.56 -0.64 -4.35
C LYS A 52 2.30 -1.12 -5.59
N THR A 53 2.75 -2.37 -5.59
CA THR A 53 3.40 -2.98 -6.76
C THR A 53 2.38 -3.23 -7.88
N ASN A 54 2.86 -3.34 -9.13
CA ASN A 54 2.00 -3.71 -10.25
C ASN A 54 1.32 -5.07 -10.03
N ALA A 55 2.02 -6.04 -9.42
CA ALA A 55 1.48 -7.34 -9.05
C ALA A 55 0.32 -7.20 -8.05
N GLU A 56 0.49 -6.40 -6.99
CA GLU A 56 -0.57 -6.13 -6.02
C GLU A 56 -1.77 -5.45 -6.66
N TRP A 57 -1.55 -4.48 -7.57
CA TRP A 57 -2.64 -3.84 -8.29
C TRP A 57 -3.45 -4.82 -9.14
N ARG A 58 -2.79 -5.78 -9.82
CA ARG A 58 -3.47 -6.82 -10.59
C ARG A 58 -4.25 -7.76 -9.67
N ALA A 59 -3.62 -8.26 -8.61
CA ALA A 59 -4.25 -9.16 -7.65
C ALA A 59 -5.51 -8.54 -7.02
N MET A 60 -5.47 -7.26 -6.64
CA MET A 60 -6.65 -6.56 -6.12
C MET A 60 -7.75 -6.41 -7.17
N SER A 61 -7.40 -6.10 -8.42
CA SER A 61 -8.39 -5.98 -9.51
C SER A 61 -9.07 -7.32 -9.80
N GLU A 62 -8.31 -8.40 -9.82
CA GLU A 62 -8.84 -9.75 -10.01
C GLU A 62 -9.73 -10.17 -8.85
N GLN A 63 -9.33 -9.87 -7.60
CA GLN A 63 -10.15 -10.15 -6.44
C GLN A 63 -11.47 -9.39 -6.48
N GLN A 64 -11.46 -8.10 -6.79
CA GLN A 64 -12.68 -7.30 -6.90
C GLN A 64 -13.64 -7.81 -7.97
N ASN A 65 -13.11 -8.28 -9.11
CA ASN A 65 -13.95 -8.89 -10.14
C ASN A 65 -14.60 -10.18 -9.65
N ARG A 66 -13.85 -11.06 -8.99
CA ARG A 66 -14.40 -12.30 -8.41
C ARG A 66 -15.48 -11.99 -7.37
N ASP A 67 -15.24 -11.03 -6.49
CA ASP A 67 -16.20 -10.63 -5.46
C ASP A 67 -17.48 -10.05 -6.07
N ALA A 68 -17.35 -9.29 -7.17
CA ALA A 68 -18.50 -8.75 -7.91
C ALA A 68 -19.31 -9.87 -8.60
N ASP A 69 -18.64 -10.81 -9.26
CA ASP A 69 -19.29 -11.95 -9.92
C ASP A 69 -20.03 -12.85 -8.91
N ASP A 70 -19.40 -13.07 -7.76
CA ASP A 70 -19.98 -13.83 -6.65
C ASP A 70 -21.19 -13.12 -6.03
N LEU A 71 -21.14 -11.79 -5.86
CA LEU A 71 -22.30 -10.99 -5.44
C LEU A 71 -23.46 -11.11 -6.43
N ILE A 72 -23.20 -11.00 -7.73
CA ILE A 72 -24.22 -11.14 -8.78
C ILE A 72 -24.81 -12.55 -8.78
N THR A 73 -23.96 -13.57 -8.67
CA THR A 73 -24.37 -14.98 -8.67
C THR A 73 -25.29 -15.28 -7.49
N ARG A 74 -24.91 -14.85 -6.28
CA ARG A 74 -25.77 -15.00 -5.08
C ARG A 74 -27.08 -14.23 -5.20
N SER A 75 -27.03 -13.00 -5.72
CA SER A 75 -28.23 -12.20 -5.93
C SER A 75 -29.21 -12.91 -6.87
N ARG A 76 -28.73 -13.48 -7.97
CA ARG A 76 -29.55 -14.24 -8.93
C ARG A 76 -30.15 -15.51 -8.34
N ALA A 77 -29.41 -16.25 -7.51
CA ALA A 77 -29.90 -17.46 -6.86
C ALA A 77 -31.09 -17.19 -5.93
N GLY A 78 -31.13 -16.02 -5.27
CA GLY A 78 -32.27 -15.60 -4.45
C GLY A 78 -33.45 -15.00 -5.22
N MET A 79 -33.27 -14.70 -6.52
CA MET A 79 -34.29 -14.06 -7.39
C MET A 79 -34.98 -15.05 -8.34
N ASN A 80 -34.87 -16.36 -8.11
CA ASN A 80 -35.72 -17.34 -8.78
C ASN A 80 -36.93 -17.67 -7.88
N PRO A 81 -38.07 -16.97 -8.00
CA PRO A 81 -39.28 -17.25 -7.21
C PRO A 81 -40.02 -18.51 -7.68
N SER A 82 -39.56 -19.17 -8.74
CA SER A 82 -40.14 -20.40 -9.29
C SER A 82 -39.30 -21.61 -8.87
N GLY A 83 -39.56 -22.08 -7.64
CA GLY A 83 -39.73 -23.51 -7.41
C GLY A 83 -41.16 -23.89 -7.78
#